data_AF-X0W3Q7-F1
#
_entry.id   AF-X0W3Q7-F1
#
_cell.length_a   1.000
_cell.length_b   1.000
_cell.length_c   1.000
_cell.angle_alpha   90.00
_cell.angle_beta   90.00
_cell.angle_gamma   90.00
#
_symmetry.space_group_name_H-M   'P 1'
#
loop_
_entity.id
_entity.type
_entity.pdbx_description
1 polymer ?
#
loop_
_entity_poly.entity_id
_entity_poly.type
_entity_poly.pdbx_seq_one_letter_code
_entity_poly.pdbx_strand_id
1 'polypeptide(L)' 'MIIAEQKPLEEIRQMITPYQRILILGCGTCMTVCDAGGEREVSYLHNALRVAQARSGNG' A
#
# COMPACT_ATOMS: atom_id res chain seq x y z
N MET A 1 -0.07 -22.26 8.99
CA MET A 1 -0.13 -20.88 9.54
C MET A 1 0.58 -19.98 8.53
N ILE A 2 -0.10 -18.96 7.99
CA ILE A 2 0.50 -17.98 7.08
C ILE A 2 0.96 -16.81 7.95
N ILE A 3 2.17 -16.31 7.69
CA ILE A 3 2.68 -15.05 8.25
C ILE A 3 2.88 -14.13 7.06
N ALA A 4 2.35 -12.91 7.16
CA ALA A 4 2.50 -11.89 6.15
C ALA A 4 3.02 -10.62 6.81
N GLU A 5 3.89 -9.92 6.09
CA GLU A 5 4.45 -8.64 6.50
C GLU A 5 4.29 -7.66 5.34
N GLN A 6 4.04 -6.39 5.67
CA GLN A 6 3.92 -5.36 4.66
C GLN A 6 5.30 -5.01 4.09
N LYS A 7 5.39 -4.95 2.76
CA LYS A 7 6.59 -4.43 2.08
C LYS A 7 6.89 -2.99 2.53
N PRO A 8 8.17 -2.59 2.63
CA PRO A 8 8.52 -1.19 2.88
C PRO A 8 7.84 -0.25 1.88
N LEU A 9 7.37 0.91 2.35
CA LEU A 9 6.66 1.88 1.50
C LEU A 9 7.46 2.26 0.25
N GLU A 10 8.77 2.44 0.38
CA GLU A 10 9.64 2.81 -0.74
C GLU A 10 9.72 1.72 -1.82
N GLU A 11 9.73 0.44 -1.41
CA GLU A 11 9.69 -0.68 -2.35
C GLU A 11 8.36 -0.68 -3.11
N ILE A 12 7.24 -0.50 -2.40
CA ILE A 12 5.91 -0.40 -3.04
C ILE A 12 5.88 0.77 -4.03
N ARG A 13 6.40 1.94 -3.64
CA ARG A 13 6.48 3.13 -4.51
C ARG A 13 7.22 2.83 -5.80
N GLN A 14 8.38 2.20 -5.72
CA GLN A 14 9.18 1.83 -6.89
C GLN A 14 8.44 0.85 -7.80
N MET A 15 7.76 -0.15 -7.21
CA MET A 15 6.96 -1.12 -7.96
C MET A 15 5.80 -0.47 -8.74
N ILE A 16 5.21 0.60 -8.20
CA ILE A 16 4.05 1.26 -8.81
C ILE A 16 4.41 2.45 -9.72
N THR A 17 5.65 2.95 -9.70
CA THR A 17 6.12 4.09 -10.51
C THR A 17 5.69 4.06 -11.99
N PRO A 18 5.71 2.92 -12.72
CA PRO A 18 5.34 2.94 -14.14
C PRO A 18 3.83 3.08 -14.39
N TYR A 19 2.97 3.06 -13.36
CA TYR A 19 1.52 3.10 -13.52
C TYR A 19 0.93 4.47 -13.17
N GLN A 20 0.08 5.00 -14.04
CA GLN A 20 -0.61 6.28 -13.82
C GLN A 20 -1.83 6.17 -12.89
N ARG A 21 -2.47 5.00 -12.85
CA ARG A 21 -3.67 4.76 -12.04
C ARG A 21 -3.53 3.39 -11.40
N ILE A 22 -3.71 3.35 -10.09
CA ILE A 22 -3.58 2.14 -9.29
C ILE A 22 -4.83 1.97 -8.42
N LEU A 23 -5.24 0.71 -8.24
CA LEU A 23 -6.23 0.31 -7.25
C LEU A 23 -5.48 -0.43 -6.14
N ILE A 24 -5.73 -0.04 -4.89
CA ILE A 24 -5.22 -0.75 -3.72
C ILE A 24 -6.38 -1.58 -3.18
N LEU A 25 -6.20 -2.90 -3.12
CA LEU A 25 -7.20 -3.85 -2.66
C LEU A 25 -6.67 -4.59 -1.42
N GLY A 26 -7.51 -4.67 -0.38
CA GLY A 26 -7.21 -5.40 0.84
C GLY A 26 -7.84 -6.79 0.87
N CYS A 27 -7.38 -7.64 1.79
CA CYS A 27 -7.96 -8.95 2.05
C CYS A 27 -8.59 -9.00 3.45
N GLY A 28 -9.88 -9.29 3.52
CA GLY A 28 -10.67 -9.34 4.77
C GLY A 28 -10.44 -10.57 5.65
N THR A 29 -9.49 -11.45 5.31
CA THR A 29 -9.19 -12.66 6.08
C THR A 29 -7.70 -12.73 6.45
N CYS A 30 -6.87 -13.41 5.67
CA CYS A 30 -5.49 -13.74 6.04
C CYS A 30 -4.59 -12.50 6.22
N MET A 31 -4.78 -11.43 5.45
CA MET A 31 -3.96 -10.22 5.61
C MET A 31 -4.45 -9.28 6.70
N THR A 32 -5.74 -9.38 7.09
CA THR A 32 -6.29 -8.63 8.22
C THR A 32 -5.75 -9.19 9.53
N VAL A 33 -5.69 -10.52 9.69
CA VAL A 33 -5.16 -11.15 10.92
C VAL A 33 -3.64 -10.97 11.09
N CYS A 34 -2.93 -10.63 10.02
CA CYS A 34 -1.50 -10.35 10.05
C CYS A 34 -1.16 -8.85 10.10
N ASP A 35 -2.17 -7.96 10.17
CA ASP A 35 -1.99 -6.51 10.10
C ASP A 35 -1.12 -6.06 8.90
N ALA A 36 -1.21 -6.79 7.78
CA ALA A 36 -0.31 -6.61 6.63
C ALA A 36 -1.02 -6.08 5.37
N GLY A 37 -2.36 -6.13 5.32
CA GLY A 37 -3.12 -5.76 4.11
C GLY A 37 -4.63 -5.88 4.26
N GLY A 38 -5.18 -5.65 5.44
CA GLY A 38 -6.62 -5.48 5.65
C GLY A 38 -7.09 -4.06 5.28
N GLU A 39 -8.34 -3.74 5.64
CA GLU A 39 -8.95 -2.44 5.33
C GLU A 39 -8.15 -1.26 5.90
N ARG A 40 -7.69 -1.39 7.15
CA ARG A 40 -6.92 -0.36 7.85
C ARG A 40 -5.57 -0.11 7.17
N GLU A 41 -4.86 -1.17 6.83
CA GLU A 41 -3.52 -1.10 6.23
C GLU A 41 -3.59 -0.53 4.81
N VAL A 42 -4.61 -0.91 4.03
CA VAL A 42 -4.83 -0.37 2.69
C VAL A 42 -5.20 1.12 2.74
N SER A 43 -6.05 1.53 3.69
CA SER A 43 -6.37 2.95 3.90
C SER A 43 -5.14 3.77 4.27
N TYR A 44 -4.28 3.23 5.14
CA TYR A 44 -3.02 3.87 5.49
C TYR A 44 -2.08 3.98 4.29
N LEU A 45 -1.88 2.88 3.54
CA LEU A 45 -1.03 2.85 2.36
C LEU A 45 -1.51 3.86 1.31
N HIS A 46 -2.82 3.95 1.08
CA HIS A 46 -3.41 4.95 0.18
C HIS A 46 -2.99 6.38 0.57
N ASN A 47 -3.18 6.75 1.83
CA ASN A 47 -2.83 8.08 2.33
C ASN A 47 -1.32 8.35 2.24
N ALA A 48 -0.50 7.36 2.64
CA ALA A 48 0.95 7.45 2.57
C ALA A 48 1.43 7.71 1.14
N LEU A 49 0.90 6.97 0.16
CA LEU A 49 1.22 7.14 -1.25
C LEU A 49 0.78 8.49 -1.80
N ARG A 50 -0.39 9.01 -1.39
CA ARG A 50 -0.84 10.34 -1.79
C ARG A 50 0.06 11.47 -1.28
N VAL A 51 0.46 11.40 0.00
CA VAL A 51 1.40 12.38 0.58
C VAL A 51 2.76 12.30 -0.11
N ALA A 52 3.24 11.07 -0.35
CA ALA A 52 4.45 10.79 -1.08
C ALA A 52 4.45 11.39 -2.50
N GLN A 53 3.34 11.25 -3.23
CA GLN A 53 3.18 11.81 -4.57
C GLN A 53 3.17 13.34 -4.57
N ALA A 54 2.43 13.95 -3.62
CA ALA A 54 2.36 15.42 -3.49
C ALA A 54 3.74 16.06 -3.25
N ARG A 55 4.62 15.38 -2.51
CA ARG A 55 6.01 15.82 -2.29
C ARG A 55 6.91 15.66 -3.50
N SER A 56 6.57 14.75 -4.41
CA SER A 56 7.38 14.44 -5.60
C SER A 56 7.06 15.32 -6.82
N GLY A 57 6.12 16.28 -6.71
CA GLY A 57 5.82 17.26 -7.76
C GLY A 57 5.10 16.72 -9.00
N ASN A 58 4.74 15.43 -9.04
CA ASN A 58 3.93 14.83 -10.10
C ASN A 58 2.44 14.92 -9.74
N GLY A 59 1.84 16.08 -10.05
CA GLY A 59 0.40 16.32 -10.04
C GLY A 59 -0.11 16.50 -11.46
#